data_AF-A0A332CBE2-F1
#
_entry.id   AF-A0A332CBE2-F1
#
_cell.length_a   1.000
_cell.length_b   1.000
_cell.length_c   1.000
_cell.angle_alpha   90.00
_cell.angle_beta   90.00
_cell.angle_gamma   90.00
#
_symmetry.space_group_name_H-M   'P 1'
#
loop_
_entity.id
_entity.type
_entity.pdbx_description
1 polymer ?
#
loop_
_entity_poly.entity_id
_entity_poly.type
_entity_poly.pdbx_seq_one_letter_code
_entity_poly.pdbx_strand_id
1 'polypeptide(L)'
;MNVHKVYDTINHYHLDWLTPAGDYPKSALMVVECKDGRWMIVQEFGEEYGCFEGVLKNDSDLHTKPSFYPDFRSAVKSAFGMMKRLYPQYNDKPFSDFLSEITE
;
A
#
# COMPACT_ATOMS: atom_id res chain seq x y z
N MET A 1 13.55 14.02 7.37
CA MET A 1 12.53 13.53 8.33
C MET A 1 11.83 12.36 7.66
N ASN A 2 11.57 11.28 8.39
CA ASN A 2 11.07 10.03 7.79
C ASN A 2 9.52 9.99 7.83
N VAL A 3 8.85 9.53 6.77
CA VAL A 3 7.38 9.35 6.69
C VAL A 3 6.80 8.70 7.96
N HIS A 4 7.39 7.61 8.42
CA HIS A 4 7.00 6.88 9.64
C HIS A 4 7.06 7.75 10.90
N LYS A 5 8.04 8.66 10.99
CA LYS A 5 8.15 9.60 12.12
C LYS A 5 7.16 10.75 12.03
N VAL A 6 6.81 11.21 10.82
CA VAL A 6 5.85 12.31 10.63
C VAL A 6 4.44 11.89 10.99
N TYR A 7 4.06 10.67 10.65
CA TYR A 7 2.70 10.16 10.84
C TYR A 7 2.56 9.20 12.03
N ASP A 8 3.58 9.10 12.89
CA ASP A 8 3.61 8.23 14.09
C ASP A 8 3.09 6.81 13.79
N THR A 9 3.74 6.13 12.85
CA THR A 9 3.27 4.84 12.34
C THR A 9 3.66 3.68 13.26
N ILE A 10 2.75 2.72 13.46
CA ILE A 10 2.92 1.62 14.42
C ILE A 10 2.91 0.22 13.79
N ASN A 11 2.43 0.09 12.56
CA ASN A 11 2.37 -1.19 11.85
C ASN A 11 2.43 -0.97 10.33
N HIS A 12 2.78 -2.02 9.58
CA HIS A 12 2.69 -2.01 8.12
C HIS A 12 2.50 -3.42 7.56
N TYR A 13 1.93 -3.50 6.36
CA TYR A 13 1.72 -4.75 5.64
C TYR A 13 2.11 -4.59 4.18
N HIS A 14 2.98 -5.48 3.72
CA HIS A 14 3.49 -5.50 2.35
C HIS A 14 2.53 -6.21 1.40
N LEU A 15 2.43 -5.71 0.17
CA LEU A 15 1.55 -6.26 -0.88
C LEU A 15 2.33 -6.83 -2.07
N ASP A 16 3.66 -6.86 -2.03
CA ASP A 16 4.53 -7.40 -3.07
C ASP A 16 4.28 -8.90 -3.34
N TRP A 17 3.79 -9.65 -2.34
CA TRP A 17 3.39 -11.05 -2.51
C TRP A 17 2.16 -11.25 -3.42
N LEU A 18 1.37 -10.21 -3.69
CA LEU A 18 0.26 -10.27 -4.65
C LEU A 18 0.74 -10.29 -6.11
N THR A 19 2.04 -10.13 -6.34
CA THR A 19 2.61 -10.16 -7.68
C THR A 19 2.74 -11.60 -8.21
N PRO A 20 2.59 -11.82 -9.54
CA PRO A 20 2.66 -13.16 -10.12
C PRO A 20 3.95 -13.89 -9.76
N ALA A 21 3.83 -15.16 -9.39
CA ALA A 21 4.98 -15.98 -9.01
C ALA A 21 6.02 -16.06 -10.15
N GLY A 22 7.24 -15.59 -9.88
CA GLY A 22 8.38 -15.75 -10.80
C GLY A 22 9.32 -14.54 -10.85
N ASP A 23 8.79 -13.33 -10.67
CA ASP A 23 9.57 -12.09 -10.71
C ASP A 23 9.27 -11.21 -9.49
N TYR A 24 10.32 -10.76 -8.80
CA TYR A 24 10.19 -9.70 -7.80
C TYR A 24 9.74 -8.40 -8.49
N PRO A 25 8.74 -7.68 -7.97
CA PRO A 25 8.22 -6.52 -8.68
C PRO A 25 9.24 -5.38 -8.75
N LYS A 26 9.08 -4.50 -9.74
CA LYS A 26 9.94 -3.31 -9.91
C LYS A 26 9.60 -2.19 -8.92
N SER A 27 8.38 -2.18 -8.43
CA SER A 27 7.89 -1.29 -7.38
C SER A 27 6.92 -2.05 -6.47
N ALA A 28 6.87 -1.71 -5.19
CA ALA A 28 5.93 -2.33 -4.24
C ALA A 28 5.17 -1.29 -3.42
N LEU A 29 3.98 -1.70 -2.99
CA LEU A 29 3.15 -0.96 -2.05
C LEU A 29 3.11 -1.68 -0.71
N MET A 30 3.06 -0.86 0.34
CA MET A 30 2.64 -1.27 1.67
C MET A 30 1.48 -0.40 2.14
N VAL A 31 0.62 -0.97 2.98
CA VAL A 31 -0.34 -0.20 3.77
C VAL A 31 0.24 -0.03 5.18
N VAL A 32 0.14 1.18 5.72
CA VAL A 32 0.83 1.57 6.95
C VAL A 32 -0.19 2.13 7.93
N GLU A 33 -0.18 1.63 9.16
CA GLU A 33 -1.04 2.05 10.25
C GLU A 33 -0.40 3.21 11.02
N CYS A 34 -1.16 4.27 11.23
CA CYS A 34 -0.83 5.38 12.12
C CYS A 34 -1.33 5.06 13.53
N LYS A 35 -0.65 5.57 14.56
CA LYS A 35 -1.03 5.37 15.97
C LYS A 35 -2.44 5.85 16.31
N ASP A 36 -2.98 6.78 15.51
CA ASP A 36 -4.34 7.29 15.66
C ASP A 36 -5.41 6.40 14.99
N GLY A 37 -5.03 5.24 14.47
CA GLY A 37 -5.92 4.23 13.88
C GLY A 37 -6.15 4.41 12.37
N ARG A 38 -5.67 5.51 11.76
CA ARG A 38 -5.79 5.71 10.31
C ARG A 38 -4.73 4.93 9.55
N TRP A 39 -5.08 4.50 8.35
CA TRP A 39 -4.18 3.80 7.44
C TRP A 39 -3.80 4.68 6.26
N MET A 40 -2.60 4.52 5.72
CA MET A 40 -2.13 5.19 4.51
C MET A 40 -1.40 4.20 3.60
N ILE A 41 -1.25 4.54 2.32
CA ILE A 41 -0.51 3.73 1.34
C ILE A 41 0.86 4.37 1.13
N VAL A 42 1.90 3.55 1.21
CA VAL A 42 3.28 3.97 0.98
C VAL A 42 3.88 3.06 -0.09
N GLN A 43 4.53 3.64 -1.08
CA GLN A 43 5.41 2.94 -1.99
C GLN A 43 6.71 2.62 -1.24
N GLU A 44 6.93 1.34 -0.95
CA GLU A 44 8.12 0.88 -0.22
C GLU A 44 9.40 1.11 -1.03
N PHE A 45 9.39 0.69 -2.30
CA PHE A 45 10.48 0.87 -3.25
C PHE A 45 9.96 1.01 -4.69
N GLY A 46 10.86 1.36 -5.61
CA GLY A 46 10.53 1.63 -7.01
C GLY A 46 9.99 3.04 -7.21
N GLU A 47 9.30 3.28 -8.34
CA GLU A 47 8.84 4.61 -8.77
C GLU A 47 7.44 4.62 -9.42
N GLU A 48 6.80 3.47 -9.59
CA GLU A 48 5.63 3.36 -10.48
C GLU A 48 4.32 3.87 -9.85
N TYR A 49 4.20 3.83 -8.52
CA TYR A 49 2.98 4.20 -7.80
C TYR A 49 2.91 5.67 -7.38
N GLY A 50 4.00 6.43 -7.54
CA GLY A 50 4.01 7.88 -7.27
C GLY A 50 3.07 8.70 -8.18
N CYS A 51 2.50 8.07 -9.21
CA CYS A 51 1.47 8.66 -10.07
C CYS A 51 0.07 8.71 -9.42
N PHE A 52 -0.15 8.00 -8.31
CA PHE A 52 -1.41 8.02 -7.58
C PHE A 52 -1.42 9.09 -6.50
N GLU A 53 -2.49 9.88 -6.46
CA GLU A 53 -2.67 10.88 -5.41
C GLU A 53 -2.66 10.21 -4.03
N GLY A 54 -1.91 10.80 -3.11
CA GLY A 54 -1.85 10.35 -1.73
C GLY A 54 -1.01 9.11 -1.45
N VAL A 55 -0.32 8.54 -2.44
CA VAL A 55 0.68 7.50 -2.23
C VAL A 55 2.03 8.14 -1.93
N LEU A 56 2.54 7.93 -0.72
CA LEU A 56 3.83 8.48 -0.31
C LEU A 56 4.96 7.58 -0.80
N LYS A 57 6.09 8.17 -1.17
CA LYS A 57 7.33 7.40 -1.27
C LYS A 57 7.94 7.20 0.11
N ASN A 58 8.36 5.97 0.40
CA ASN A 58 8.99 5.66 1.67
C ASN A 58 10.21 6.56 1.96
N ASP A 59 10.53 6.69 3.24
CA ASP A 59 11.56 7.55 3.81
C ASP A 59 11.33 9.05 3.64
N SER A 60 11.46 9.61 2.44
CA SER A 60 11.70 11.06 2.29
C SER A 60 10.55 11.89 1.72
N ASP A 61 9.39 11.29 1.44
CA ASP A 61 8.26 12.06 0.89
C ASP A 61 7.52 12.85 1.96
N LEU A 62 7.91 14.12 2.09
CA LEU A 62 7.28 15.09 2.99
C LEU A 62 6.36 16.07 2.25
N HIS A 63 6.25 15.94 0.93
CA HIS A 63 5.52 16.89 0.08
C HIS A 63 4.15 16.33 -0.31
N THR A 64 4.07 15.02 -0.53
CA THR A 64 2.80 14.35 -0.79
C THR A 64 1.96 14.30 0.48
N LYS A 65 0.71 14.75 0.38
CA LYS A 65 -0.28 14.60 1.45
C LYS A 65 -0.92 13.21 1.34
N PRO A 66 -0.87 12.36 2.38
CA PRO A 66 -1.45 11.03 2.32
C PRO A 66 -2.96 11.07 2.11
N SER A 67 -3.46 10.10 1.35
CA SER A 67 -4.84 9.66 1.49
C SER A 67 -4.94 8.76 2.72
N PHE A 68 -5.79 9.14 3.66
CA PHE A 68 -6.06 8.34 4.85
C PHE A 68 -7.28 7.45 4.64
N TYR A 69 -7.17 6.22 5.11
CA TYR A 69 -8.21 5.20 5.11
C TYR A 69 -8.62 4.90 6.56
N PRO A 70 -9.92 4.67 6.82
CA PRO A 70 -10.40 4.44 8.19
C PRO A 70 -10.01 3.08 8.75
N ASP A 71 -9.66 2.11 7.89
CA ASP A 71 -9.36 0.74 8.29
C ASP A 71 -8.38 0.05 7.31
N PHE A 72 -7.82 -1.07 7.75
CA PHE A 72 -6.91 -1.89 6.95
C PHE A 72 -7.54 -2.38 5.64
N ARG A 73 -8.79 -2.86 5.70
CA ARG A 73 -9.50 -3.47 4.58
C ARG A 73 -9.68 -2.49 3.42
N SER A 74 -10.02 -1.25 3.71
CA SER A 74 -10.20 -0.17 2.74
C SER A 74 -8.87 0.30 2.15
N ALA A 75 -7.80 0.40 2.95
CA ALA A 75 -6.46 0.69 2.47
C ALA A 75 -5.96 -0.38 1.48
N VAL A 76 -6.07 -1.67 1.84
CA VAL A 76 -5.63 -2.79 0.99
C VAL A 76 -6.44 -2.84 -0.30
N LYS A 77 -7.77 -2.66 -0.24
CA LYS A 77 -8.61 -2.56 -1.45
C LYS A 77 -8.17 -1.45 -2.39
N SER A 78 -7.86 -0.27 -1.85
CA SER A 78 -7.42 0.85 -2.68
C SER A 78 -6.04 0.57 -3.28
N ALA A 79 -5.10 0.03 -2.50
CA ALA A 79 -3.77 -0.34 -2.97
C ALA A 79 -3.84 -1.40 -4.08
N PHE A 80 -4.65 -2.45 -3.91
CA PHE A 80 -4.84 -3.47 -4.94
C PHE A 80 -5.45 -2.89 -6.23
N GLY A 81 -6.40 -1.96 -6.11
CA GLY A 81 -6.94 -1.22 -7.25
C GLY A 81 -5.86 -0.46 -8.03
N MET A 82 -4.89 0.15 -7.33
CA MET A 82 -3.73 0.81 -7.94
C MET A 82 -2.81 -0.20 -8.63
N MET A 83 -2.52 -1.32 -7.97
CA MET A 83 -1.73 -2.43 -8.54
C MET A 83 -2.35 -2.95 -9.83
N LYS A 84 -3.66 -3.22 -9.85
CA LYS A 84 -4.40 -3.67 -11.03
C LYS A 84 -4.43 -2.64 -12.15
N ARG A 85 -4.41 -1.35 -11.84
CA ARG A 85 -4.40 -0.30 -12.86
C ARG A 85 -3.06 -0.21 -13.59
N LEU A 86 -1.95 -0.45 -12.90
CA LEU A 86 -0.61 -0.51 -13.52
C LEU A 86 -0.30 -1.89 -14.10
N TYR A 87 -0.80 -2.95 -13.47
CA TYR A 87 -0.59 -4.34 -13.85
C TYR A 87 -1.92 -5.11 -13.94
N PRO A 88 -2.69 -4.92 -15.02
CA PRO A 88 -3.97 -5.59 -15.21
C PRO A 88 -3.89 -7.12 -15.18
N GLN A 89 -2.71 -7.68 -15.47
CA GLN A 89 -2.43 -9.11 -15.45
C GLN A 89 -2.36 -9.73 -14.05
N TYR A 90 -2.35 -8.93 -12.97
CA TYR A 90 -2.35 -9.48 -11.61
C TYR A 90 -3.64 -10.24 -11.35
N ASN A 91 -3.50 -11.43 -10.74
CA ASN A 91 -4.62 -12.33 -10.48
C ASN A 91 -5.43 -11.82 -9.29
N ASP A 92 -6.75 -11.82 -9.42
CA ASP A 92 -7.66 -11.39 -8.35
C ASP A 92 -7.83 -12.46 -7.26
N LYS A 93 -7.51 -13.72 -7.54
CA LYS A 93 -7.71 -14.83 -6.60
C LYS A 93 -6.90 -14.68 -5.30
N PRO A 94 -5.57 -14.48 -5.32
CA PRO A 94 -4.79 -14.31 -4.09
C PRO A 94 -5.30 -13.14 -3.23
N PHE A 95 -5.69 -12.05 -3.88
CA PHE A 95 -6.28 -10.90 -3.21
C PHE A 95 -7.66 -11.19 -2.61
N SER A 96 -8.51 -11.89 -3.34
CA SER A 96 -9.86 -12.26 -2.89
C SER A 96 -9.83 -13.22 -1.71
N ASP A 97 -8.93 -14.22 -1.76
CA ASP A 97 -8.70 -15.16 -0.66
C ASP A 97 -8.24 -14.38 0.60
N PHE A 98 -7.24 -13.50 0.45
CA PHE A 98 -6.76 -12.67 1.56
C PHE A 98 -7.83 -11.74 2.14
N LEU A 99 -8.62 -11.07 1.29
CA LEU A 99 -9.73 -10.25 1.77
C LEU A 99 -10.80 -11.05 2.54
N SER A 100 -10.92 -12.35 2.29
CA SER A 100 -11.86 -13.21 3.02
C SER A 100 -11.36 -13.60 4.42
N GLU A 101 -10.04 -13.54 4.64
CA GLU A 101 -9.38 -13.85 5.91
C GLU A 101 -9.34 -12.66 6.87
N ILE A 102 -9.47 -11.43 6.35
CA ILE A 102 -9.60 -10.22 7.19
C ILE A 102 -10.99 -10.21 7.83
N THR A 103 -11.08 -10.67 9.08
CA THR A 103 -12.26 -10.51 9.94
C THR A 103 -12.34 -9.08 10.46
N GLU A 104 -13.55 -8.50 10.48
CA GLU A 104 -13.84 -7.16 11.02
C GLU A 104 -13.46 -7.01 12.50
#